data_AF-A0A6V7LCV2-F1
#
_entry.id   AF-A0A6V7LCV2-F1
#
_cell.length_a   1.000
_cell.length_b   1.000
_cell.length_c   1.000
_cell.angle_alpha   90.00
_cell.angle_beta   90.00
_cell.angle_gamma   90.00
#
_symmetry.space_group_name_H-M   'P 1'
#
loop_
_entity.id
_entity.type
_entity.pdbx_description
1 polymer ?
#
loop_
_entity_poly.entity_id
_entity_poly.type
_entity_poly.pdbx_seq_one_letter_code
_entity_poly.pdbx_strand_id
1 'polypeptide(L)'
;ALESLGQLMGAADTPVFAAEEAKKAIIGIARDLRGLAYAFNTKPSYMMLFDWIYPNYTPILLHAIELWHHDPQVTTPVLKLFAELVQNRSQRLQFDVSSPNGILLFREASKVICSYGNHILNVDVPKDQIYPLKLKGISICFSMLKAALCGSYVNFGVFRLYGDEALDNALNTFVKLLLSIPQSDLL
;
A
#
# COMPACT_ATOMS: atom_id res chain seq x y z
N ALA A 1 -4.70 -0.64 -19.94
CA ALA A 1 -4.65 -1.71 -18.92
C ALA A 1 -5.18 -1.21 -17.58
N LEU A 2 -4.57 -0.21 -16.94
CA LEU A 2 -5.11 0.38 -15.70
C LEU A 2 -6.44 1.13 -15.91
N GLU A 3 -6.57 1.90 -17.00
CA GLU A 3 -7.83 2.59 -17.34
C GLU A 3 -8.99 1.60 -17.57
N SER A 4 -8.72 0.51 -18.30
CA SER A 4 -9.68 -0.58 -18.50
C SER A 4 -10.03 -1.30 -17.20
N LEU A 5 -9.09 -1.39 -16.24
CA LEU A 5 -9.36 -1.98 -14.93
C LEU A 5 -10.24 -1.09 -14.06
N GLY A 6 -10.01 0.23 -14.10
CA GLY A 6 -10.88 1.19 -13.41
C GLY A 6 -12.34 1.06 -13.87
N GLN A 7 -12.56 0.87 -15.17
CA GLN A 7 -13.90 0.64 -15.73
C GLN A 7 -14.49 -0.72 -15.32
N LEU A 8 -13.68 -1.78 -15.29
CA LEU A 8 -14.13 -3.11 -14.86
C LEU A 8 -14.51 -3.17 -13.38
N MET A 9 -13.76 -2.46 -12.51
CA MET A 9 -14.03 -2.44 -11.08
C MET A 9 -15.19 -1.52 -10.68
N GLY A 10 -15.54 -0.53 -11.51
CA GLY A 10 -16.66 0.39 -11.25
C GLY A 10 -18.05 -0.16 -11.61
N ALA A 11 -18.14 -1.28 -12.32
CA ALA A 11 -19.41 -1.88 -12.71
C ALA A 11 -19.93 -2.80 -11.59
N ALA A 12 -20.99 -2.36 -10.91
CA ALA A 12 -21.59 -3.00 -9.74
C ALA A 12 -22.05 -4.47 -9.94
N ASP A 13 -22.15 -4.95 -11.18
CA ASP A 13 -22.45 -6.34 -11.55
C ASP A 13 -21.35 -6.90 -12.47
N THR A 14 -20.10 -6.91 -12.02
CA THR A 14 -19.01 -7.51 -12.80
C THR A 14 -19.23 -9.03 -12.88
N PRO A 15 -19.40 -9.63 -14.08
CA PRO A 15 -19.55 -11.08 -14.18
C PRO A 15 -18.33 -11.78 -13.56
N VAL A 16 -18.54 -12.94 -12.93
CA VAL A 16 -17.50 -13.69 -12.18
C VAL A 16 -16.22 -13.88 -12.99
N PHE A 17 -16.34 -14.07 -14.30
CA PHE A 17 -15.22 -14.13 -15.24
C PHE A 17 -14.42 -12.82 -15.19
N ALA A 18 -15.04 -11.67 -15.49
CA ALA A 18 -14.39 -10.37 -15.50
C ALA A 18 -13.76 -9.98 -14.14
N ALA A 19 -14.30 -10.49 -13.02
CA ALA A 19 -13.67 -10.33 -11.70
C ALA A 19 -12.34 -11.11 -11.58
N GLU A 20 -12.27 -12.33 -12.10
CA GLU A 20 -11.03 -13.13 -12.12
C GLU A 20 -9.98 -12.56 -13.08
N GLU A 21 -10.39 -12.04 -14.24
CA GLU A 21 -9.44 -11.31 -15.11
C GLU A 21 -8.95 -10.02 -14.47
N ALA A 22 -9.81 -9.27 -13.78
CA ALA A 22 -9.42 -8.07 -13.05
C ALA A 22 -8.40 -8.39 -11.96
N LYS A 23 -8.62 -9.45 -11.16
CA LYS A 23 -7.65 -9.92 -10.16
C LYS A 23 -6.29 -10.22 -10.79
N LYS A 24 -6.26 -11.04 -11.84
CA LYS A 24 -5.01 -11.42 -12.54
C LYS A 24 -4.26 -10.20 -13.06
N ALA A 25 -4.98 -9.24 -13.63
CA ALA A 25 -4.40 -8.02 -14.14
C ALA A 25 -3.83 -7.14 -13.03
N ILE A 26 -4.54 -6.96 -11.90
CA ILE A 26 -4.05 -6.22 -10.72
C ILE A 26 -2.80 -6.90 -10.15
N ILE A 27 -2.80 -8.22 -10.02
CA ILE A 27 -1.64 -8.98 -9.57
C ILE A 27 -0.43 -8.74 -10.48
N GLY A 28 -0.63 -8.81 -11.80
CA GLY A 28 0.42 -8.57 -12.79
C GLY A 28 0.98 -7.16 -12.68
N ILE A 29 0.11 -6.16 -12.79
CA ILE A 29 0.49 -4.74 -12.72
C ILE A 29 1.20 -4.41 -11.40
N ALA A 30 0.69 -4.89 -10.26
CA ALA A 30 1.34 -4.63 -8.98
C ALA A 30 2.76 -5.21 -8.89
N ARG A 31 2.98 -6.40 -9.48
CA ARG A 31 4.32 -7.04 -9.52
C ARG A 31 5.26 -6.31 -10.47
N ASP A 32 4.78 -5.96 -11.66
CA ASP A 32 5.58 -5.28 -12.69
C ASP A 32 5.97 -3.88 -12.25
N LEU A 33 5.01 -3.09 -11.75
CA LEU A 33 5.26 -1.76 -11.21
C LEU A 33 6.22 -1.80 -10.02
N ARG A 34 6.13 -2.84 -9.17
CA ARG A 34 7.08 -3.02 -8.08
C ARG A 34 8.49 -3.28 -8.61
N GLY A 35 8.62 -4.10 -9.66
CA GLY A 35 9.90 -4.34 -10.33
C GLY A 35 10.50 -3.08 -10.94
N LEU A 36 9.68 -2.27 -11.62
CA LEU A 36 10.08 -0.97 -12.16
C LEU A 36 10.49 -0.01 -11.04
N ALA A 37 9.66 0.12 -10.00
CA ALA A 37 9.97 0.92 -8.83
C ALA A 37 11.31 0.50 -8.23
N TYR A 38 11.56 -0.80 -8.06
CA TYR A 38 12.84 -1.31 -7.55
C TYR A 38 14.04 -0.94 -8.43
N ALA A 39 13.88 -0.96 -9.76
CA ALA A 39 14.94 -0.61 -10.71
C ALA A 39 15.23 0.91 -10.75
N PHE A 40 14.22 1.74 -10.47
CA PHE A 40 14.34 3.21 -10.47
C PHE A 40 15.04 3.70 -9.20
N ASN A 41 16.37 3.81 -9.31
CA ASN A 41 17.27 4.20 -8.22
C ASN A 41 17.65 5.70 -8.24
N THR A 42 17.13 6.49 -9.18
CA THR A 42 17.40 7.93 -9.27
C THR A 42 16.12 8.74 -9.08
N LYS A 43 16.23 9.97 -8.55
CA LYS A 43 15.08 10.89 -8.39
C LYS A 43 14.28 11.06 -9.69
N PRO A 44 14.89 11.34 -10.87
CA PRO A 44 14.12 11.54 -12.09
C PRO A 44 13.34 10.31 -12.54
N SER A 45 13.96 9.13 -12.52
CA SER A 45 13.29 7.88 -12.93
C SER A 45 12.15 7.50 -11.97
N TYR A 46 12.36 7.70 -10.66
CA TYR A 46 11.31 7.50 -9.67
C TYR A 46 10.15 8.49 -9.86
N MET A 47 10.46 9.77 -10.09
CA MET A 47 9.44 10.80 -10.29
C MET A 47 8.58 10.53 -11.53
N MET A 48 9.17 10.06 -12.64
CA MET A 48 8.40 9.64 -13.82
C MET A 48 7.36 8.56 -13.49
N LEU A 49 7.72 7.60 -12.63
CA LEU A 49 6.79 6.57 -12.17
C LEU A 49 5.74 7.15 -11.22
N PHE A 50 6.15 7.99 -10.28
CA PHE A 50 5.26 8.57 -9.28
C PHE A 50 4.20 9.49 -9.92
N ASP A 51 4.62 10.37 -10.83
CA ASP A 51 3.73 11.29 -11.54
C ASP A 51 2.79 10.54 -12.50
N TRP A 52 3.19 9.37 -12.99
CA TRP A 52 2.32 8.51 -13.80
C TRP A 52 1.29 7.77 -12.95
N ILE A 53 1.66 7.25 -11.78
CA ILE A 53 0.76 6.44 -10.92
C ILE A 53 -0.19 7.31 -10.08
N TYR A 54 0.30 8.42 -9.55
CA TYR A 54 -0.47 9.34 -8.71
C TYR A 54 -0.93 10.55 -9.52
N PRO A 55 -2.19 11.01 -9.39
CA PRO A 55 -3.23 10.53 -8.47
C PRO A 55 -4.17 9.49 -9.09
N ASN A 56 -4.00 9.16 -10.38
CA ASN A 56 -5.07 8.50 -11.15
C ASN A 56 -5.19 7.00 -10.89
N TYR A 57 -4.08 6.32 -10.61
CA TYR A 57 -4.04 4.85 -10.53
C TYR A 57 -3.88 4.33 -9.09
N THR A 58 -3.43 5.16 -8.14
CA THR A 58 -3.40 4.75 -6.72
C THR A 58 -4.79 4.42 -6.14
N PRO A 59 -5.90 5.10 -6.50
CA PRO A 59 -7.23 4.75 -6.01
C PRO A 59 -7.71 3.38 -6.51
N ILE A 60 -7.33 2.98 -7.73
CA ILE A 60 -7.67 1.66 -8.30
C ILE A 60 -7.00 0.56 -7.46
N LEU A 61 -5.73 0.75 -7.12
CA LEU A 61 -4.98 -0.20 -6.29
C LEU A 61 -5.52 -0.28 -4.85
N LEU A 62 -5.92 0.86 -4.28
CA LEU A 62 -6.57 0.90 -2.97
C LEU A 62 -7.91 0.16 -2.99
N HIS A 63 -8.73 0.42 -4.00
CA HIS A 63 -10.01 -0.26 -4.15
C HIS A 63 -9.86 -1.78 -4.32
N ALA A 64 -8.79 -2.23 -4.98
CA ALA A 64 -8.49 -3.66 -5.08
C ALA A 64 -8.19 -4.31 -3.71
N ILE A 65 -7.57 -3.58 -2.78
CA ILE A 65 -7.35 -4.05 -1.40
C ILE A 65 -8.68 -4.17 -0.67
N GLU A 66 -9.56 -3.18 -0.82
CA GLU A 66 -10.89 -3.16 -0.19
C GLU A 66 -11.80 -4.27 -0.72
N LEU A 67 -11.75 -4.55 -2.03
CA LEU A 67 -12.59 -5.56 -2.66
C LEU A 67 -12.13 -6.99 -2.39
N TRP A 68 -10.81 -7.23 -2.42
CA TRP A 68 -10.21 -8.57 -2.28
C TRP A 68 -9.39 -8.73 -1.01
N HIS A 69 -9.81 -8.08 0.08
CA HIS A 69 -9.12 -8.12 1.37
C HIS A 69 -8.89 -9.54 1.93
N HIS A 70 -9.74 -10.50 1.56
CA HIS A 70 -9.68 -11.91 1.95
C HIS A 70 -8.74 -12.75 1.09
N ASP A 71 -8.21 -12.21 -0.01
CA ASP A 71 -7.31 -12.91 -0.93
C ASP A 71 -5.88 -12.33 -0.87
N PRO A 72 -4.95 -13.01 -0.17
CA PRO A 72 -3.55 -12.59 -0.10
C PRO A 72 -2.83 -12.60 -1.44
N GLN A 73 -3.30 -13.35 -2.45
CA GLN A 73 -2.67 -13.36 -3.77
C GLN A 73 -2.79 -11.99 -4.45
N VAL A 74 -3.88 -11.26 -4.17
CA VAL A 74 -4.12 -9.90 -4.69
C VAL A 74 -3.55 -8.84 -3.74
N THR A 75 -3.85 -8.91 -2.45
CA THR A 75 -3.42 -7.88 -1.49
C THR A 75 -1.91 -7.83 -1.30
N THR A 76 -1.22 -8.99 -1.26
CA THR A 76 0.23 -9.03 -1.01
C THR A 76 1.04 -8.29 -2.08
N PRO A 77 0.84 -8.52 -3.41
CA PRO A 77 1.51 -7.73 -4.44
C PRO A 77 1.28 -6.22 -4.31
N VAL A 78 0.05 -5.79 -4.05
CA VAL A 78 -0.28 -4.36 -3.93
C VAL A 78 0.42 -3.76 -2.71
N LEU A 79 0.33 -4.41 -1.54
CA LEU A 79 1.05 -3.97 -0.34
C LEU A 79 2.56 -3.89 -0.57
N LYS A 80 3.15 -4.86 -1.28
CA LYS A 80 4.58 -4.85 -1.61
C LYS A 80 4.97 -3.75 -2.60
N LEU A 81 4.07 -3.36 -3.52
CA LEU A 81 4.28 -2.22 -4.40
C LEU A 81 4.36 -0.93 -3.57
N PHE A 82 3.38 -0.66 -2.71
CA PHE A 82 3.40 0.53 -1.85
C PHE A 82 4.60 0.54 -0.89
N ALA A 83 4.99 -0.61 -0.36
CA ALA A 83 6.19 -0.74 0.47
C ALA A 83 7.47 -0.39 -0.29
N GLU A 84 7.56 -0.70 -1.59
CA GLU A 84 8.68 -0.28 -2.42
C GLU A 84 8.61 1.21 -2.76
N LEU A 85 7.42 1.76 -3.07
CA LEU A 85 7.26 3.18 -3.38
C LEU A 85 7.76 4.09 -2.24
N VAL A 86 7.43 3.76 -0.98
CA VAL A 86 7.90 4.53 0.18
C VAL A 86 9.36 4.27 0.57
N GLN A 87 10.00 3.25 -0.02
CA GLN A 87 11.38 2.92 0.31
C GLN A 87 12.34 3.92 -0.34
N ASN A 88 13.08 4.66 0.49
CA ASN A 88 14.12 5.59 0.02
C ASN A 88 15.42 4.86 -0.35
N ARG A 89 15.39 4.10 -1.45
CA ARG A 89 16.56 3.41 -2.00
C ARG A 89 17.47 4.39 -2.72
N SER A 90 18.77 4.31 -2.45
CA SER A 90 19.80 5.13 -3.13
C SER A 90 19.51 6.64 -3.09
N GLN A 91 18.83 7.10 -2.05
CA GLN A 91 18.36 8.49 -1.90
C GLN A 91 17.48 9.00 -3.06
N ARG A 92 16.69 8.12 -3.69
CA ARG A 92 15.76 8.53 -4.77
C ARG A 92 14.63 9.45 -4.30
N LEU A 93 14.23 9.37 -3.02
CA LEU A 93 13.15 10.18 -2.44
C LEU A 93 13.70 11.49 -1.86
N GLN A 94 14.52 12.21 -2.62
CA GLN A 94 14.99 13.55 -2.26
C GLN A 94 14.07 14.61 -2.88
N PHE A 95 12.99 14.91 -2.19
CA PHE A 95 12.08 15.98 -2.61
C PHE A 95 12.61 17.35 -2.17
N ASP A 96 12.33 18.37 -2.99
CA ASP A 96 12.63 19.75 -2.63
C ASP A 96 11.73 20.18 -1.44
N VAL A 97 12.20 21.08 -0.58
CA VAL A 97 11.49 21.49 0.65
C VAL A 97 10.10 22.07 0.37
N SER A 98 9.91 22.64 -0.83
CA SER A 98 8.64 23.17 -1.32
C SER A 98 7.73 22.11 -1.98
N SER A 99 8.23 20.90 -2.22
CA SER A 99 7.49 19.86 -2.93
C SER A 99 6.50 19.15 -2.00
N PRO A 100 5.23 19.01 -2.40
CA PRO A 100 4.25 18.24 -1.63
C PRO A 100 4.43 16.72 -1.78
N ASN A 101 5.31 16.25 -2.68
CA ASN A 101 5.35 14.85 -3.11
C ASN A 101 5.62 13.87 -1.97
N GLY A 102 6.46 14.24 -1.00
CA GLY A 102 6.70 13.40 0.19
C GLY A 102 5.45 13.24 1.06
N ILE A 103 4.66 14.30 1.21
CA ILE A 103 3.39 14.30 1.95
C ILE A 103 2.37 13.43 1.20
N LEU A 104 2.25 13.63 -0.12
CA LEU A 104 1.31 12.89 -0.97
C LEU A 104 1.61 11.39 -0.96
N LEU A 105 2.89 11.02 -1.13
CA LEU A 105 3.34 9.63 -1.08
C LEU A 105 3.01 8.97 0.26
N PHE A 106 3.29 9.66 1.38
CA PHE A 106 2.94 9.14 2.71
C PHE A 106 1.43 9.01 2.90
N ARG A 107 0.64 9.97 2.42
CA ARG A 107 -0.82 9.93 2.53
C ARG A 107 -1.40 8.71 1.83
N GLU A 108 -0.92 8.39 0.62
CA GLU A 108 -1.36 7.19 -0.10
C GLU A 108 -0.93 5.91 0.62
N ALA A 109 0.29 5.85 1.16
CA ALA A 109 0.74 4.72 1.97
C ALA A 109 -0.09 4.54 3.25
N SER A 110 -0.45 5.65 3.92
CA SER A 110 -1.31 5.64 5.09
C SER A 110 -2.70 5.09 4.77
N LYS A 111 -3.33 5.53 3.67
CA LYS A 111 -4.63 4.99 3.22
C LYS A 111 -4.57 3.48 3.00
N VAL A 112 -3.52 2.99 2.35
CA VAL A 112 -3.31 1.55 2.10
C VAL A 112 -3.15 0.77 3.40
N ILE A 113 -2.34 1.27 4.34
CA ILE A 113 -2.17 0.65 5.67
C ILE A 113 -3.51 0.61 6.42
N CYS A 114 -4.24 1.72 6.45
CA CYS A 114 -5.52 1.83 7.17
C CYS A 114 -6.58 0.92 6.56
N SER A 115 -6.72 0.92 5.24
CA SER A 115 -7.68 0.09 4.51
C SER A 115 -7.41 -1.40 4.76
N TYR A 116 -6.19 -1.88 4.45
CA TYR A 116 -5.83 -3.27 4.68
C TYR A 116 -5.95 -3.65 6.16
N GLY A 117 -5.46 -2.79 7.07
CA GLY A 117 -5.45 -3.03 8.49
C GLY A 117 -6.85 -3.19 9.09
N ASN A 118 -7.79 -2.31 8.73
CA ASN A 118 -9.17 -2.38 9.22
C ASN A 118 -9.90 -3.64 8.72
N HIS A 119 -9.62 -4.10 7.51
CA HIS A 119 -10.20 -5.34 7.00
C HIS A 119 -9.59 -6.58 7.66
N ILE A 120 -8.26 -6.68 7.74
CA ILE A 120 -7.58 -7.89 8.21
C ILE A 120 -7.78 -8.17 9.71
N LEU A 121 -8.05 -7.12 10.51
CA LEU A 121 -8.38 -7.27 11.92
C LEU A 121 -9.63 -8.13 12.14
N ASN A 122 -10.61 -8.03 11.22
CA ASN A 122 -11.90 -8.72 11.30
C ASN A 122 -11.90 -10.09 10.60
N VAL A 123 -10.77 -10.52 10.00
CA VAL A 123 -10.69 -11.82 9.34
C VAL A 123 -10.32 -12.90 10.34
N ASP A 124 -11.20 -13.87 10.50
CA ASP A 124 -10.96 -15.12 11.22
C ASP A 124 -10.23 -16.11 10.31
N VAL A 125 -9.08 -16.59 10.79
CA VAL A 125 -8.18 -17.44 10.02
C VAL A 125 -7.91 -18.74 10.79
N PRO A 126 -8.00 -19.91 10.14
CA PRO A 126 -7.58 -21.18 10.74
C PRO A 126 -6.10 -21.14 11.17
N LYS A 127 -5.78 -21.73 12.33
CA LYS A 127 -4.41 -21.69 12.92
C LYS A 127 -3.31 -22.07 11.92
N ASP A 128 -3.58 -23.06 11.07
CA ASP A 128 -2.62 -23.59 10.10
C ASP A 128 -2.30 -22.62 8.96
N GLN A 129 -3.13 -21.60 8.75
CA GLN A 129 -3.02 -20.63 7.65
C GLN A 129 -2.89 -19.17 8.14
N ILE A 130 -2.73 -18.96 9.45
CA ILE A 130 -2.56 -17.62 10.05
C ILE A 130 -1.41 -16.85 9.40
N TYR A 131 -0.27 -17.51 9.17
CA TYR A 131 0.89 -16.85 8.57
C TYR A 131 0.63 -16.31 7.15
N PRO A 132 0.27 -17.15 6.15
CA PRO A 132 0.07 -16.68 4.78
C PRO A 132 -1.13 -15.74 4.62
N LEU A 133 -2.19 -15.92 5.41
CA LEU A 133 -3.42 -15.15 5.25
C LEU A 133 -3.45 -13.85 6.06
N LYS A 134 -2.74 -13.77 7.20
CA LYS A 134 -2.78 -12.62 8.12
C LYS A 134 -1.40 -12.03 8.40
N LEU A 135 -0.49 -12.78 9.01
CA LEU A 135 0.78 -12.22 9.52
C LEU A 135 1.69 -11.67 8.43
N LYS A 136 1.72 -12.31 7.26
CA LYS A 136 2.56 -11.87 6.13
C LYS A 136 2.17 -10.46 5.64
N GLY A 137 0.88 -10.18 5.51
CA GLY A 137 0.41 -8.86 5.08
C GLY A 137 0.68 -7.80 6.15
N ILE A 138 0.44 -8.13 7.42
CA ILE A 138 0.75 -7.23 8.55
C ILE A 138 2.24 -6.89 8.60
N SER A 139 3.12 -7.88 8.42
CA SER A 139 4.58 -7.66 8.35
C SER A 139 4.99 -6.70 7.23
N ILE A 140 4.32 -6.76 6.08
CA ILE A 140 4.56 -5.83 4.96
C ILE A 140 4.09 -4.42 5.33
N CYS A 141 2.93 -4.26 5.98
CA CYS A 141 2.46 -2.96 6.48
C CYS A 141 3.45 -2.35 7.49
N PHE A 142 4.00 -3.15 8.39
CA PHE A 142 5.02 -2.69 9.35
C PHE A 142 6.31 -2.26 8.64
N SER A 143 6.73 -3.03 7.64
CA SER A 143 7.89 -2.68 6.81
C SER A 143 7.66 -1.39 6.02
N MET A 144 6.47 -1.20 5.46
CA MET A 144 6.06 0.01 4.75
C MET A 144 6.08 1.23 5.68
N LEU A 145 5.47 1.12 6.86
CA LEU A 145 5.46 2.21 7.83
C LEU A 145 6.87 2.56 8.31
N LYS A 146 7.69 1.55 8.63
CA LYS A 146 9.11 1.74 8.98
C LYS A 146 9.86 2.49 7.88
N ALA A 147 9.73 2.04 6.63
CA ALA A 147 10.38 2.65 5.47
C ALA A 147 9.97 4.12 5.30
N ALA A 148 8.69 4.43 5.47
CA ALA A 148 8.18 5.79 5.39
C ALA A 148 8.69 6.70 6.51
N LEU A 149 8.71 6.20 7.76
CA LEU A 149 9.20 6.95 8.92
C LEU A 149 10.71 7.20 8.88
N CYS A 150 11.49 6.21 8.42
CA CYS A 150 12.96 6.32 8.33
C CYS A 150 13.43 6.96 7.02
N GLY A 151 12.55 7.13 6.02
CA GLY A 151 12.91 7.54 4.67
C GLY A 151 13.41 8.99 4.54
N SER A 152 13.21 9.83 5.57
CA SER A 152 13.67 11.23 5.62
C SER A 152 13.21 12.11 4.45
N TYR A 153 12.13 11.73 3.76
CA TYR A 153 11.58 12.45 2.60
C TYR A 153 10.32 13.27 2.91
N VAL A 154 9.78 13.15 4.12
CA VAL A 154 8.56 13.83 4.55
C VAL A 154 8.77 14.40 5.95
N ASN A 155 8.34 15.65 6.15
CA ASN A 155 8.32 16.26 7.48
C ASN A 155 6.97 15.97 8.14
N PHE A 156 6.94 15.03 9.07
CA PHE A 156 5.71 14.62 9.75
C PHE A 156 5.02 15.73 10.57
N GLY A 157 5.74 16.78 10.96
CA GLY A 157 5.16 17.92 11.68
C GLY A 157 4.11 18.67 10.86
N VAL A 158 4.18 18.63 9.53
CA VAL A 158 3.22 19.33 8.66
C VAL A 158 1.83 18.73 8.73
N PHE A 159 1.69 17.42 9.00
CA PHE A 159 0.39 16.76 9.11
C PHE A 159 -0.44 17.39 10.22
N ARG A 160 0.16 17.58 11.41
CA ARG A 160 -0.49 18.24 12.53
C ARG A 160 -0.78 19.72 12.27
N LEU A 161 0.10 20.43 11.56
CA LEU A 161 -0.09 21.85 11.24
C LEU A 161 -1.27 22.08 10.28
N TYR A 162 -1.49 21.18 9.33
CA TYR A 162 -2.56 21.26 8.35
C TYR A 162 -3.83 20.48 8.74
N GLY A 163 -3.87 19.85 9.92
CA GLY A 163 -5.00 19.04 10.36
C GLY A 163 -5.19 17.75 9.56
N ASP A 164 -4.12 17.22 8.96
CA ASP A 164 -4.12 15.96 8.23
C ASP A 164 -3.85 14.79 9.19
N GLU A 165 -4.82 13.90 9.33
CA GLU A 165 -4.79 12.76 10.26
C GLU A 165 -4.05 11.53 9.68
N ALA A 166 -3.44 11.60 8.49
CA ALA A 166 -2.83 10.44 7.85
C ALA A 166 -1.78 9.74 8.73
N LEU A 167 -0.96 10.50 9.46
CA LEU A 167 0.04 9.90 10.36
C LEU A 167 -0.62 9.21 11.55
N ASP A 168 -1.55 9.90 12.21
CA ASP A 168 -2.24 9.39 13.39
C ASP A 168 -3.04 8.12 13.06
N ASN A 169 -3.73 8.11 11.91
CA ASN A 169 -4.47 6.95 11.42
C ASN A 169 -3.56 5.74 11.14
N ALA A 170 -2.40 5.97 10.52
CA ALA A 170 -1.43 4.91 10.26
C ALA A 170 -0.86 4.32 11.56
N LEU A 171 -0.51 5.17 12.54
CA LEU A 171 -0.01 4.74 13.85
C LEU A 171 -1.09 4.01 14.66
N ASN A 172 -2.32 4.51 14.68
CA ASN A 172 -3.45 3.85 15.35
C ASN A 172 -3.71 2.47 14.75
N THR A 173 -3.68 2.36 13.42
CA THR A 173 -3.83 1.06 12.73
C THR A 173 -2.67 0.12 13.06
N PHE A 174 -1.44 0.62 13.09
CA PHE A 174 -0.27 -0.16 13.49
C PHE A 174 -0.42 -0.76 14.89
N VAL A 175 -0.85 0.04 15.87
CA VAL A 175 -1.08 -0.44 17.25
C VAL A 175 -2.16 -1.51 17.29
N LYS A 176 -3.30 -1.29 16.61
CA LYS A 176 -4.38 -2.29 16.53
C LYS A 176 -3.90 -3.61 15.93
N LEU A 177 -3.12 -3.54 14.85
CA LEU A 177 -2.54 -4.73 14.21
C LEU A 177 -1.56 -5.45 15.13
N LEU A 178 -0.69 -4.72 15.82
CA LEU A 178 0.28 -5.29 16.75
C LEU A 178 -0.42 -6.04 17.89
N LEU A 179 -1.47 -5.45 18.48
CA LEU A 179 -2.25 -6.05 19.55
C LEU A 179 -3.08 -7.27 19.11
N SER A 180 -3.35 -7.40 17.80
CA SER A 180 -4.09 -8.54 17.25
C SER A 180 -3.27 -9.82 17.10
N ILE A 181 -1.94 -9.73 17.20
CA ILE A 181 -1.03 -10.87 17.03
C ILE A 181 -0.79 -11.54 18.40
N PRO A 182 -1.02 -12.86 18.54
CA PRO A 182 -0.68 -13.59 19.76
C PRO A 182 0.82 -13.47 20.09
N GLN A 183 1.18 -13.34 21.37
CA GLN A 183 2.59 -13.24 21.79
C GLN A 183 3.45 -14.44 21.36
N SER A 184 2.85 -15.62 21.18
CA SER A 184 3.53 -16.81 20.66
C SER A 184 4.05 -16.63 19.23
N ASP A 185 3.42 -15.76 18.45
CA ASP A 185 3.72 -15.57 17.02
C ASP A 185 4.65 -14.35 16.79
N LEU A 186 5.03 -13.65 17.87
CA LEU A 186 5.91 -12.48 17.88
C LEU A 186 7.38 -12.83 18.20
N LEU A 187 7.62 -13.99 18.82
CA LEU A 187 8.93 -14.51 19.25
C LEU A 187 9.47 -15.56 18.27
#